data_AF-A0A1M4EAC7-F1
#
_entry.id   AF-A0A1M4EAC7-F1
#
_cell.length_a   1.000
_cell.length_b   1.000
_cell.length_c   1.000
_cell.angle_alpha   90.00
_cell.angle_beta   90.00
_cell.angle_gamma   90.00
#
_symmetry.space_group_name_H-M   'P 1'
#
loop_
_entity.id
_entity.type
_entity.pdbx_description
1 polymer ?
#
loop_
_entity_poly.entity_id
_entity_poly.type
_entity_poly.pdbx_seq_one_letter_code
_entity_poly.pdbx_strand_id
1 'polypeptide(L)'
;MGLLSGNRYLLPAEVVWLERQECRVEPATSGVVDHGVAEAIAEIFAHDVVARWWADPRRPLLRVSEQLDRLLPPGVMASATGLGLRVSAFVLSAQDASVALVTVGGDAGALAVAADRTVKSAVSEAFLLAMASRAQPWHTLPLPDSLRRFAVWHREGDYAAYLEGMAVEADTSLVHELGGLRPASWPEIAGHRFGHEPVAVEPQAPGQVVKVVCPGAACYRATRSATVLPCPVP
;
A
#
# COMPACT_ATOMS: atom_id res chain seq x y z
N MET A 1 0.78 13.31 -18.59
CA MET A 1 1.23 12.49 -19.74
C MET A 1 0.91 11.03 -19.45
N GLY A 2 0.32 10.30 -20.39
CA GLY A 2 0.14 8.85 -20.27
C GLY A 2 1.50 8.16 -20.25
N LEU A 3 1.72 7.28 -19.28
CA LEU A 3 3.01 6.61 -19.08
C LEU A 3 3.29 5.48 -20.08
N LEU A 4 2.27 5.01 -20.81
CA LEU A 4 2.42 3.99 -21.84
C LEU A 4 2.40 4.59 -23.25
N SER A 5 1.47 5.52 -23.49
CA SER A 5 1.27 6.10 -24.82
C SER A 5 2.05 7.39 -25.07
N GLY A 6 2.49 8.07 -24.01
CA GLY A 6 3.01 9.44 -24.10
C GLY A 6 1.94 10.48 -24.46
N ASN A 7 0.65 10.13 -24.43
CA ASN A 7 -0.42 11.07 -24.78
C ASN A 7 -0.68 12.09 -23.67
N ARG A 8 -1.26 13.25 -24.04
CA ARG A 8 -1.72 14.26 -23.09
C ARG A 8 -3.15 13.92 -22.63
N TYR A 9 -3.38 14.03 -21.33
CA TYR A 9 -4.67 13.79 -20.69
C TYR A 9 -5.12 15.02 -19.91
N LEU A 10 -6.43 15.24 -19.89
CA LEU A 10 -7.07 16.18 -18.96
C LEU A 10 -7.52 15.39 -17.75
N LEU A 11 -7.06 15.80 -16.57
CA LEU A 11 -7.44 15.19 -15.29
C LEU A 11 -8.29 16.18 -14.48
N PRO A 12 -9.27 15.69 -13.70
CA PRO A 12 -9.99 16.54 -12.75
C PRO A 12 -9.04 17.13 -11.72
N ALA A 13 -9.20 18.42 -11.40
CA ALA A 13 -8.30 19.15 -10.49
C ALA A 13 -8.26 18.51 -9.10
N GLU A 14 -9.39 17.96 -8.64
CA GLU A 14 -9.53 17.26 -7.36
C GLU A 14 -8.68 16.00 -7.22
N VAL A 15 -8.26 15.37 -8.34
CA VAL A 15 -7.39 14.17 -8.31
C VAL A 15 -5.92 14.58 -8.32
N VAL A 16 -5.62 15.78 -8.83
CA VAL A 16 -4.25 16.29 -9.04
C VAL A 16 -3.78 17.17 -7.88
N TRP A 17 -4.68 17.96 -7.27
CA TRP A 17 -4.30 18.99 -6.32
C TRP A 17 -3.77 18.45 -4.98
N LEU A 18 -2.69 19.10 -4.52
CA LEU A 18 -1.96 18.80 -3.30
C LEU A 18 -2.14 19.88 -2.21
N GLU A 19 -2.87 20.97 -2.49
CA GLU A 19 -3.03 22.13 -1.60
C GLU A 19 -4.48 22.34 -1.10
N ARG A 20 -4.60 22.90 0.12
CA ARG A 20 -5.83 23.10 0.91
C ARG A 20 -6.75 24.22 0.39
N GLN A 21 -7.31 24.11 -0.81
CA GLN A 21 -8.53 24.86 -1.14
C GLN A 21 -9.75 23.94 -1.22
N GLU A 22 -10.93 24.51 -0.95
CA GLU A 22 -12.22 23.86 -0.71
C GLU A 22 -12.71 22.97 -1.87
N CYS A 23 -12.06 21.83 -2.08
CA CYS A 23 -12.62 20.72 -2.83
C CYS A 23 -13.34 19.78 -1.86
N ARG A 24 -14.52 19.29 -2.26
CA ARG A 24 -15.32 18.29 -1.52
C ARG A 24 -14.69 16.88 -1.54
N VAL A 25 -13.43 16.78 -1.97
CA VAL A 25 -12.62 15.56 -2.09
C VAL A 25 -11.32 15.89 -1.40
N GLU A 26 -10.97 15.14 -0.35
CA GLU A 26 -9.73 15.34 0.38
C GLU A 26 -8.53 15.10 -0.55
N PRO A 27 -7.45 15.89 -0.45
CA PRO A 27 -6.26 15.69 -1.26
C PRO A 27 -5.65 14.33 -0.94
N ALA A 28 -5.82 13.36 -1.85
CA ALA A 28 -5.22 12.04 -1.71
C ALA A 28 -3.72 12.15 -1.96
N THR A 29 -2.90 11.87 -0.94
CA THR A 29 -1.44 11.74 -1.04
C THR A 29 -1.03 10.53 -1.87
N SER A 30 -1.94 9.58 -2.13
CA SER A 30 -1.68 8.43 -2.97
C SER A 30 -1.20 8.85 -4.36
N GLY A 31 -0.09 8.25 -4.77
CA GLY A 31 0.53 8.51 -6.06
C GLY A 31 1.43 9.74 -6.08
N VAL A 32 1.65 10.44 -4.96
CA VAL A 32 2.72 11.46 -4.88
C VAL A 32 4.06 10.78 -5.17
N VAL A 33 4.88 11.43 -5.98
CA VAL A 33 6.18 10.89 -6.39
C VAL A 33 7.27 11.45 -5.49
N ASP A 34 7.64 10.68 -4.46
CA ASP A 34 8.75 11.00 -3.56
C ASP A 34 10.06 10.29 -3.97
N HIS A 35 9.96 9.00 -4.31
CA HIS A 35 11.12 8.15 -4.65
C HIS A 35 11.17 7.77 -6.13
N GLY A 36 10.03 7.76 -6.81
CA GLY A 36 9.92 7.48 -8.22
C GLY A 36 8.51 7.14 -8.66
N VAL A 37 8.31 7.11 -9.98
CA VAL A 37 7.02 6.82 -10.62
C VAL A 37 6.58 5.38 -10.37
N ALA A 38 7.53 4.45 -10.34
CA ALA A 38 7.25 3.03 -10.12
C ALA A 38 6.72 2.78 -8.70
N GLU A 39 7.36 3.39 -7.71
CA GLU A 39 7.05 3.34 -6.29
C GLU A 39 5.66 3.94 -6.02
N ALA A 40 5.36 5.09 -6.62
CA ALA A 40 4.05 5.71 -6.55
C ALA A 40 2.95 4.79 -7.13
N ILE A 41 3.21 4.11 -8.25
CA ILE A 41 2.26 3.15 -8.84
C ILE A 41 2.10 1.93 -7.94
N ALA A 42 3.19 1.41 -7.37
CA ALA A 42 3.16 0.27 -6.45
C ALA A 42 2.33 0.58 -5.20
N GLU A 43 2.47 1.78 -4.63
CA GLU A 43 1.67 2.26 -3.51
C GLU A 43 0.18 2.30 -3.85
N ILE A 44 -0.19 2.91 -4.98
CA ILE A 44 -1.57 2.95 -5.47
C ILE A 44 -2.13 1.54 -5.66
N PHE A 45 -1.34 0.65 -6.25
CA PHE A 45 -1.73 -0.74 -6.47
C PHE A 45 -1.99 -1.47 -5.14
N ALA A 46 -1.09 -1.31 -4.17
CA ALA A 46 -1.19 -1.92 -2.85
C ALA A 46 -2.47 -1.46 -2.14
N HIS A 47 -2.71 -0.15 -2.11
CA HIS A 47 -3.90 0.44 -1.49
C HIS A 47 -5.20 0.01 -2.20
N ASP A 48 -5.23 -0.06 -3.53
CA ASP A 48 -6.40 -0.54 -4.26
C ASP A 48 -6.71 -2.02 -3.99
N VAL A 49 -5.69 -2.88 -3.96
CA VAL A 49 -5.87 -4.31 -3.62
C VAL A 49 -6.46 -4.47 -2.22
N VAL A 50 -5.88 -3.79 -1.24
CA VAL A 50 -6.33 -3.87 0.16
C VAL A 50 -7.73 -3.29 0.30
N ALA A 51 -8.02 -2.12 -0.28
CA ALA A 51 -9.34 -1.50 -0.20
C ALA A 51 -10.45 -2.38 -0.80
N ARG A 52 -10.19 -3.03 -1.95
CA ARG A 52 -11.15 -3.94 -2.58
C ARG A 52 -11.30 -5.24 -1.83
N TRP A 53 -10.21 -5.79 -1.30
CA TRP A 53 -10.26 -6.99 -0.48
C TRP A 53 -11.07 -6.75 0.80
N TRP A 54 -10.90 -5.59 1.44
CA TRP A 54 -11.70 -5.21 2.60
C TRP A 54 -13.20 -5.09 2.29
N ALA A 55 -13.54 -4.58 1.11
CA ALA A 55 -14.94 -4.49 0.69
C ALA A 55 -15.56 -5.87 0.38
N ASP A 56 -14.77 -6.85 -0.04
CA ASP A 56 -15.24 -8.20 -0.41
C ASP A 56 -14.10 -9.24 -0.24
N PRO A 57 -13.88 -9.77 0.98
CA PRO A 57 -12.71 -10.59 1.34
C PRO A 57 -12.83 -12.04 0.86
N ARG A 58 -13.15 -12.25 -0.42
CA ARG A 58 -13.28 -13.59 -1.05
C ARG A 58 -11.95 -14.26 -1.33
N ARG A 59 -10.90 -13.45 -1.54
CA ARG A 59 -9.55 -13.97 -1.75
C ARG A 59 -8.92 -14.29 -0.40
N PRO A 60 -8.29 -15.47 -0.24
CA PRO A 60 -7.65 -15.82 1.02
C PRO A 60 -6.50 -14.85 1.32
N LEU A 61 -6.46 -14.37 2.56
CA LEU A 61 -5.31 -13.68 3.11
C LEU A 61 -4.33 -14.72 3.62
N LEU A 62 -3.13 -14.76 3.04
CA LEU A 62 -2.13 -15.78 3.35
C LEU A 62 -1.23 -15.28 4.48
N ARG A 63 -1.15 -16.02 5.58
CA ARG A 63 -0.23 -15.71 6.69
C ARG A 63 1.16 -16.25 6.37
N VAL A 64 2.16 -15.38 6.39
CA VAL A 64 3.57 -15.72 6.12
C VAL A 64 4.50 -15.41 7.31
N SER A 65 3.92 -15.16 8.49
CA SER A 65 4.65 -14.77 9.71
C SER A 65 5.75 -15.79 10.10
N GLU A 66 5.50 -17.10 9.96
CA GLU A 66 6.50 -18.13 10.27
C GLU A 66 7.69 -18.16 9.29
N GLN A 67 7.57 -17.48 8.15
CA GLN A 67 8.55 -17.47 7.07
C GLN A 67 9.40 -16.18 7.07
N LEU A 68 9.19 -15.29 8.04
CA LEU A 68 9.84 -13.97 8.10
C LEU A 68 11.37 -14.04 8.09
N ASP A 69 11.98 -15.06 8.70
CA ASP A 69 13.44 -15.27 8.66
C ASP A 69 14.00 -15.53 7.25
N ARG A 70 13.15 -15.96 6.31
CA ARG A 70 13.51 -16.15 4.89
C ARG A 70 13.16 -14.94 4.03
N LEU A 71 12.16 -14.18 4.44
CA LEU A 71 11.61 -13.04 3.69
C LEU A 71 12.34 -11.74 4.02
N LEU A 72 12.79 -11.56 5.26
CA LEU A 72 13.52 -10.37 5.71
C LEU A 72 15.04 -10.61 5.69
N PRO A 73 15.85 -9.54 5.67
CA PRO A 73 17.30 -9.66 5.82
C PRO A 73 17.69 -10.42 7.10
N PRO A 74 18.81 -11.17 7.09
CA PRO A 74 19.27 -11.91 8.26
C PRO A 74 19.43 -11.01 9.49
N GLY A 75 18.96 -11.49 10.65
CA GLY A 75 19.09 -10.79 11.93
C GLY A 75 17.95 -9.81 12.25
N VAL A 76 17.10 -9.43 11.28
CA VAL A 76 15.99 -8.48 11.51
C VAL A 76 15.00 -9.02 12.55
N MET A 77 14.58 -10.28 12.42
CA MET A 77 13.64 -10.90 13.37
C MET A 77 14.25 -11.11 14.76
N ALA A 78 15.54 -11.41 14.84
CA ALA A 78 16.26 -11.49 16.11
C ALA A 78 16.32 -10.12 16.80
N SER A 79 16.61 -9.05 16.06
CA SER A 79 16.59 -7.68 16.58
C SER A 79 15.19 -7.24 17.02
N ALA A 80 14.15 -7.52 16.22
CA ALA A 80 12.77 -7.22 16.56
C ALA A 80 12.34 -7.92 17.85
N THR A 81 12.66 -9.21 17.99
CA THR A 81 12.39 -9.99 19.20
C THR A 81 13.15 -9.46 20.40
N GLY A 82 14.43 -9.10 20.24
CA GLY A 82 15.24 -8.50 21.31
C GLY A 82 14.71 -7.15 21.80
N LEU A 83 13.95 -6.44 20.95
CA LEU A 83 13.25 -5.19 21.28
C LEU A 83 11.82 -5.43 21.80
N GLY A 84 11.39 -6.68 21.98
CA GLY A 84 10.03 -7.03 22.42
C GLY A 84 8.95 -6.78 21.37
N LEU A 85 9.32 -6.67 20.10
CA LEU A 85 8.40 -6.41 19.00
C LEU A 85 7.79 -7.71 18.48
N ARG A 86 6.49 -7.69 18.20
CA ARG A 86 5.81 -8.78 17.49
C ARG A 86 5.61 -8.39 16.04
N VAL A 87 6.26 -9.10 15.11
CA VAL A 87 6.07 -8.90 13.68
C VAL A 87 5.15 -9.99 13.13
N SER A 88 4.07 -9.59 12.48
CA SER A 88 3.21 -10.49 11.69
C SER A 88 3.16 -10.01 10.25
N ALA A 89 3.06 -10.93 9.30
CA ALA A 89 3.02 -10.62 7.88
C ALA A 89 1.97 -11.46 7.16
N PHE A 90 1.26 -10.79 6.25
CA PHE A 90 0.18 -11.36 5.47
C PHE A 90 0.33 -10.96 4.00
N VAL A 91 -0.17 -11.78 3.10
CA VAL A 91 -0.04 -11.58 1.65
C VAL A 91 -1.38 -11.78 0.96
N LEU A 92 -1.69 -10.86 0.05
CA LEU A 92 -2.74 -10.99 -0.95
C LEU A 92 -2.10 -11.17 -2.33
N SER A 93 -2.44 -12.27 -3.01
CA SER A 93 -2.01 -12.51 -4.39
C SER A 93 -2.86 -11.68 -5.36
N ALA A 94 -2.19 -10.87 -6.18
CA ALA A 94 -2.75 -10.24 -7.37
C ALA A 94 -2.12 -10.84 -8.63
N GLN A 95 -2.76 -10.62 -9.78
CA GLN A 95 -2.41 -11.29 -11.04
C GLN A 95 -0.95 -11.06 -11.47
N ASP A 96 -0.38 -9.90 -11.14
CA ASP A 96 0.97 -9.49 -11.60
C ASP A 96 1.87 -9.00 -10.45
N ALA A 97 1.39 -9.08 -9.20
CA ALA A 97 2.11 -8.62 -8.02
C ALA A 97 1.59 -9.29 -6.74
N SER A 98 2.44 -9.34 -5.72
CA SER A 98 2.09 -9.67 -4.34
C SER A 98 1.89 -8.38 -3.55
N VAL A 99 0.85 -8.34 -2.73
CA VAL A 99 0.61 -7.23 -1.80
C VAL A 99 0.78 -7.75 -0.39
N ALA A 100 1.77 -7.22 0.32
CA ALA A 100 2.06 -7.59 1.70
C ALA A 100 1.42 -6.58 2.66
N LEU A 101 0.89 -7.10 3.77
CA LEU A 101 0.49 -6.34 4.94
C LEU A 101 1.38 -6.77 6.09
N VAL A 102 2.14 -5.86 6.69
CA VAL A 102 3.06 -6.15 7.79
C VAL A 102 2.69 -5.33 9.00
N THR A 103 2.50 -6.01 10.13
CA THR A 103 2.27 -5.37 11.44
C THR A 103 3.51 -5.52 12.29
N VAL A 104 3.93 -4.45 12.97
CA VAL A 104 5.00 -4.44 13.97
C VAL A 104 4.40 -3.96 15.29
N GLY A 105 3.91 -4.91 16.09
CA GLY A 105 3.25 -4.70 17.38
C GLY A 105 4.20 -4.39 18.53
N GLY A 106 3.62 -4.05 19.70
CA GLY A 106 4.29 -3.56 20.91
C GLY A 106 3.70 -2.21 21.35
N ASP A 107 4.38 -1.49 22.26
CA ASP A 107 4.00 -0.10 22.56
C ASP A 107 4.14 0.76 21.30
N ALA A 108 3.03 1.39 20.88
CA ALA A 108 2.89 2.10 19.61
C ALA A 108 3.22 1.22 18.39
N GLY A 109 2.34 0.27 18.08
CA GLY A 109 2.51 -0.55 16.89
C GLY A 109 2.40 0.27 15.57
N ALA A 110 2.89 -0.31 14.48
CA ALA A 110 2.61 0.11 13.10
C ALA A 110 2.10 -1.01 12.18
N LEU A 111 1.17 -0.70 11.28
CA LEU A 111 0.79 -1.48 10.10
C LEU A 111 1.21 -0.73 8.84
N ALA A 112 1.83 -1.42 7.89
CA ALA A 112 2.03 -0.89 6.54
C ALA A 112 1.73 -1.93 5.47
N VAL A 113 1.55 -1.42 4.25
CA VAL A 113 1.22 -2.22 3.07
C VAL A 113 2.19 -1.85 1.95
N ALA A 114 2.68 -2.84 1.21
CA ALA A 114 3.46 -2.63 0.00
C ALA A 114 3.12 -3.65 -1.07
N ALA A 115 3.33 -3.28 -2.33
CA ALA A 115 3.19 -4.19 -3.46
C ALA A 115 4.54 -4.37 -4.16
N ASP A 116 4.86 -5.60 -4.53
CA ASP A 116 6.01 -5.92 -5.36
C ASP A 116 5.73 -7.19 -6.16
N ARG A 117 6.58 -7.50 -7.13
CA ARG A 117 6.50 -8.70 -7.95
C ARG A 117 6.74 -9.98 -7.15
N THR A 118 7.50 -9.89 -6.06
CA THR A 118 7.79 -11.04 -5.20
C THR A 118 7.25 -10.82 -3.79
N VAL A 119 6.86 -11.91 -3.13
CA VAL A 119 6.46 -11.89 -1.71
C VAL A 119 7.58 -11.32 -0.85
N LYS A 120 8.83 -11.72 -1.12
CA LYS A 120 10.01 -11.25 -0.39
C LYS A 120 10.16 -9.73 -0.44
N SER A 121 10.13 -9.15 -1.63
CA SER A 121 10.28 -7.71 -1.82
C SER A 121 9.10 -6.95 -1.22
N ALA A 122 7.86 -7.43 -1.42
CA ALA A 122 6.67 -6.80 -0.86
C ALA A 122 6.69 -6.80 0.67
N VAL A 123 7.06 -7.92 1.30
CA VAL A 123 7.19 -8.04 2.76
C VAL A 123 8.32 -7.17 3.30
N SER A 124 9.46 -7.12 2.61
CA SER A 124 10.60 -6.28 3.01
C SER A 124 10.23 -4.79 2.98
N GLU A 125 9.57 -4.34 1.92
CA GLU A 125 9.14 -2.95 1.77
C GLU A 125 8.07 -2.59 2.81
N ALA A 126 7.04 -3.43 2.96
CA ALA A 126 6.01 -3.22 3.97
C ALA A 126 6.59 -3.19 5.38
N PHE A 127 7.58 -4.03 5.69
CA PHE A 127 8.28 -4.00 6.97
C PHE A 127 9.03 -2.68 7.20
N LEU A 128 9.77 -2.19 6.20
CA LEU A 128 10.49 -0.91 6.30
C LEU A 128 9.53 0.27 6.49
N LEU A 129 8.41 0.28 5.77
CA LEU A 129 7.36 1.29 5.91
C LEU A 129 6.71 1.24 7.30
N ALA A 130 6.44 0.04 7.83
CA ALA A 130 5.89 -0.11 9.18
C ALA A 130 6.89 0.40 10.24
N MET A 131 8.17 0.07 10.10
CA MET A 131 9.22 0.57 10.99
C MET A 131 9.40 2.09 10.90
N ALA A 132 9.33 2.67 9.70
CA ALA A 132 9.40 4.11 9.50
C ALA A 132 8.19 4.83 10.13
N SER A 133 6.98 4.29 9.95
CA SER A 133 5.76 4.79 10.57
C SER A 133 5.86 4.75 12.11
N ARG A 134 6.37 3.66 12.66
CA ARG A 134 6.58 3.51 14.11
C ARG A 134 7.63 4.48 14.66
N ALA A 135 8.68 4.76 13.90
CA ALA A 135 9.74 5.69 14.32
C ALA A 135 9.29 7.16 14.31
N GLN A 136 8.20 7.48 13.60
CA GLN A 136 7.67 8.83 13.53
C GLN A 136 6.74 9.11 14.73
N PRO A 137 7.01 10.16 15.53
CA PRO A 137 6.07 10.56 16.56
C PRO A 137 4.79 11.08 15.87
N TRP A 138 3.69 10.34 16.01
CA TRP A 138 2.39 10.66 15.37
C TRP A 138 1.91 12.10 15.60
N HIS A 139 2.29 12.70 16.72
CA HIS A 139 1.98 14.09 17.07
C HIS A 139 2.80 15.14 16.29
N THR A 140 3.84 14.74 15.58
CA THR A 140 4.71 15.62 14.77
C THR A 140 4.38 15.58 13.28
N LEU A 141 3.50 14.68 12.85
CA LEU A 141 3.13 14.56 11.45
C LEU A 141 2.11 15.65 11.07
N PRO A 142 2.38 16.46 10.02
CA PRO A 142 1.46 17.50 9.54
C PRO A 142 0.31 16.87 8.74
N LEU A 143 -0.41 15.91 9.34
CA LEU A 143 -1.49 15.18 8.69
C LEU A 143 -2.84 15.90 8.90
N PRO A 144 -3.65 16.06 7.83
CA PRO A 144 -5.07 16.40 7.93
C PRO A 144 -5.84 15.40 8.83
N ASP A 145 -6.94 15.81 9.46
CA ASP A 145 -7.69 14.99 10.44
C ASP A 145 -8.23 13.66 9.91
N SER A 146 -8.31 13.45 8.59
CA SER A 146 -8.69 12.19 7.95
C SER A 146 -7.52 11.24 7.72
N LEU A 147 -6.33 11.77 7.43
CA LEU A 147 -5.08 11.01 7.49
C LEU A 147 -4.63 10.76 8.92
N ARG A 148 -5.02 11.64 9.86
CA ARG A 148 -5.02 11.26 11.26
C ARG A 148 -5.99 10.13 11.52
N ARG A 149 -7.07 9.90 10.76
CA ARG A 149 -7.88 8.67 10.93
C ARG A 149 -7.14 7.47 10.35
N PHE A 150 -6.48 7.59 9.19
CA PHE A 150 -5.52 6.60 8.65
C PHE A 150 -4.29 6.34 9.55
N ALA A 151 -3.88 7.29 10.38
CA ALA A 151 -2.88 7.12 11.41
C ALA A 151 -3.51 6.63 12.74
N VAL A 152 -4.70 7.10 13.14
CA VAL A 152 -5.40 6.75 14.40
C VAL A 152 -5.86 5.29 14.43
N TRP A 153 -5.73 4.54 13.33
CA TRP A 153 -5.74 3.06 13.37
C TRP A 153 -4.56 2.47 14.19
N HIS A 154 -3.68 3.30 14.77
CA HIS A 154 -2.69 3.01 15.84
C HIS A 154 -3.27 2.48 17.18
N ARG A 155 -4.33 1.65 17.13
CA ARG A 155 -4.68 0.71 18.21
C ARG A 155 -4.66 -0.70 17.63
N GLU A 156 -3.44 -1.22 17.58
CA GLU A 156 -3.04 -2.29 16.66
C GLU A 156 -3.36 -3.71 17.10
N GLY A 157 -3.79 -3.91 18.35
CA GLY A 157 -4.11 -5.23 18.86
C GLY A 157 -5.28 -5.87 18.12
N ASP A 158 -6.39 -5.15 18.00
CA ASP A 158 -7.64 -5.69 17.46
C ASP A 158 -7.55 -5.93 15.95
N TYR A 159 -6.83 -5.07 15.24
CA TYR A 159 -6.63 -5.21 13.80
C TYR A 159 -5.68 -6.35 13.46
N ALA A 160 -4.55 -6.44 14.16
CA ALA A 160 -3.65 -7.59 14.01
C ALA A 160 -4.39 -8.87 14.38
N ALA A 161 -5.13 -8.91 15.48
CA ALA A 161 -5.94 -10.07 15.87
C ALA A 161 -7.00 -10.44 14.83
N TYR A 162 -7.64 -9.45 14.20
CA TYR A 162 -8.60 -9.69 13.14
C TYR A 162 -7.95 -10.26 11.88
N LEU A 163 -6.82 -9.69 11.44
CA LEU A 163 -6.05 -10.24 10.31
C LEU A 163 -5.59 -11.67 10.59
N GLU A 164 -5.09 -11.93 11.80
CA GLU A 164 -4.74 -13.28 12.25
C GLU A 164 -5.99 -14.19 12.18
N GLY A 165 -7.15 -13.76 12.68
CA GLY A 165 -8.39 -14.54 12.64
C GLY A 165 -8.93 -14.85 11.24
N MET A 166 -8.67 -13.98 10.25
CA MET A 166 -9.09 -14.18 8.86
C MET A 166 -8.07 -14.93 8.00
N ALA A 167 -6.80 -14.90 8.40
CA ALA A 167 -5.73 -15.42 7.57
C ALA A 167 -5.67 -16.96 7.59
N VAL A 168 -5.29 -17.53 6.45
CA VAL A 168 -4.98 -18.95 6.29
C VAL A 168 -3.47 -19.10 6.18
N GLU A 169 -2.90 -20.12 6.81
CA GLU A 169 -1.45 -20.36 6.73
C GLU A 169 -0.98 -20.56 5.29
N ALA A 170 0.08 -19.83 4.93
CA ALA A 170 0.72 -19.96 3.63
C ALA A 170 1.53 -21.26 3.55
N ASP A 171 1.38 -22.02 2.45
CA ASP A 171 2.36 -23.05 2.12
C ASP A 171 3.76 -22.43 1.98
N THR A 172 4.75 -23.10 2.57
CA THR A 172 6.17 -22.75 2.50
C THR A 172 6.72 -22.58 1.08
N SER A 173 6.04 -23.12 0.07
CA SER A 173 6.40 -22.99 -1.35
C SER A 173 6.08 -21.61 -1.96
N LEU A 174 5.27 -20.78 -1.29
CA LEU A 174 4.84 -19.44 -1.77
C LEU A 174 5.98 -18.42 -1.86
N VAL A 175 7.17 -18.76 -1.36
CA VAL A 175 8.38 -17.91 -1.42
C VAL A 175 8.98 -17.84 -2.84
N HIS A 176 8.50 -18.66 -3.78
CA HIS A 176 9.04 -18.71 -5.15
C HIS A 176 8.11 -18.13 -6.23
N GLU A 177 8.75 -17.39 -7.14
CA GLU A 177 8.27 -16.33 -8.03
C GLU A 177 7.15 -16.68 -9.03
N LEU A 178 6.50 -15.63 -9.54
CA LEU A 178 5.80 -15.58 -10.84
C LEU A 178 6.80 -15.86 -11.99
N GLY A 179 7.35 -17.08 -12.02
CA GLY A 179 8.24 -17.53 -13.07
C GLY A 179 7.45 -17.84 -14.33
N GLY A 180 7.64 -17.04 -15.38
CA GLY A 180 7.23 -17.42 -16.75
C GLY A 180 6.62 -16.32 -17.62
N LEU A 181 6.32 -15.14 -17.08
CA LEU A 181 5.78 -14.02 -17.87
C LEU A 181 6.85 -12.95 -18.08
N ARG A 182 6.80 -12.25 -19.23
CA ARG A 182 7.66 -11.08 -19.48
C ARG A 182 7.54 -10.13 -18.28
N PRO A 183 8.64 -9.56 -17.75
CA PRO A 183 8.57 -8.60 -16.66
C PRO A 183 7.74 -7.39 -17.09
N ALA A 184 6.47 -7.33 -16.69
CA ALA A 184 5.61 -6.19 -16.94
C ALA A 184 6.09 -5.02 -16.07
N SER A 185 6.32 -3.87 -16.69
CA SER A 185 6.60 -2.62 -15.99
C SER A 185 5.42 -2.22 -15.10
N TRP A 186 5.66 -1.45 -14.04
CA TRP A 186 4.59 -0.95 -13.18
C TRP A 186 3.48 -0.20 -13.95
N PRO A 187 3.79 0.64 -14.95
CA PRO A 187 2.77 1.21 -15.83
C PRO A 187 1.91 0.18 -16.57
N GLU A 188 2.49 -0.91 -17.08
CA GLU A 188 1.76 -1.99 -17.75
C GLU A 188 0.85 -2.74 -16.75
N ILE A 189 1.38 -3.08 -15.57
CA ILE A 189 0.62 -3.73 -14.48
C ILE A 189 -0.61 -2.88 -14.09
N ALA A 190 -0.41 -1.59 -13.89
CA ALA A 190 -1.49 -0.67 -13.54
C ALA A 190 -2.48 -0.49 -14.71
N GLY A 191 -1.99 -0.41 -15.95
CA GLY A 191 -2.81 -0.38 -17.16
C GLY A 191 -3.78 -1.56 -17.25
N HIS A 192 -3.27 -2.78 -17.04
CA HIS A 192 -4.07 -4.00 -17.05
C HIS A 192 -5.07 -4.04 -15.89
N ARG A 193 -4.62 -3.69 -14.67
CA ARG A 193 -5.47 -3.75 -13.48
C ARG A 193 -6.61 -2.75 -13.51
N PHE A 194 -6.32 -1.51 -13.87
CA PHE A 194 -7.27 -0.40 -13.75
C PHE A 194 -8.07 -0.14 -15.03
N GLY A 195 -7.74 -0.82 -16.13
CA GLY A 195 -8.39 -0.68 -17.43
C GLY A 195 -8.01 0.60 -18.18
N HIS A 196 -7.10 1.40 -17.62
CA HIS A 196 -6.60 2.65 -18.18
C HIS A 196 -5.12 2.81 -17.86
N GLU A 197 -4.37 3.41 -18.77
CA GLU A 197 -2.96 3.69 -18.50
C GLU A 197 -2.79 4.70 -17.36
N PRO A 198 -1.74 4.55 -16.54
CA PRO A 198 -1.38 5.57 -15.56
C PRO A 198 -0.96 6.88 -16.22
N VAL A 199 -1.29 7.99 -15.56
CA VAL A 199 -1.03 9.35 -16.02
C VAL A 199 -0.07 10.03 -15.06
N ALA A 200 1.11 10.38 -15.56
CA ALA A 200 2.05 11.24 -14.87
C ALA A 200 1.57 12.70 -14.89
N VAL A 201 1.64 13.34 -13.73
CA VAL A 201 1.39 14.77 -13.53
C VAL A 201 2.75 15.45 -13.42
N GLU A 202 3.02 16.36 -14.34
CA GLU A 202 4.16 17.26 -14.28
C GLU A 202 3.66 18.65 -13.84
N PRO A 203 4.43 19.39 -13.01
CA PRO A 203 4.19 20.80 -12.82
C PRO A 203 4.44 21.53 -14.14
N GLN A 204 4.09 22.81 -14.22
CA GLN A 204 4.21 23.61 -15.44
C GLN A 204 5.65 23.66 -16.03
N ALA A 205 6.68 23.25 -15.27
CA ALA A 205 8.03 23.03 -15.76
C ALA A 205 8.23 21.58 -16.24
N PRO A 206 8.68 21.37 -17.49
CA PRO A 206 8.84 20.02 -18.04
C PRO A 206 9.94 19.21 -17.32
N GLY A 207 9.67 17.91 -17.13
CA GLY A 207 10.70 16.93 -16.74
C GLY A 207 10.69 16.47 -15.28
N GLN A 208 9.79 16.98 -14.43
CA GLN A 208 9.61 16.49 -13.07
C GLN A 208 8.20 15.92 -12.88
N VAL A 209 8.06 14.62 -12.65
CA VAL A 209 6.76 14.04 -12.27
C VAL A 209 6.56 14.24 -10.78
N VAL A 210 5.46 14.88 -10.39
CA VAL A 210 5.12 15.15 -8.97
C VAL A 210 4.04 14.21 -8.44
N LYS A 211 3.23 13.64 -9.34
CA LYS A 211 2.17 12.71 -9.00
C LYS A 211 1.92 11.74 -10.15
N VAL A 212 1.50 10.52 -9.82
CA VAL A 212 0.93 9.56 -10.76
C VAL A 212 -0.53 9.34 -10.40
N VAL A 213 -1.38 9.33 -11.41
CA VAL A 213 -2.79 9.00 -11.28
C VAL A 213 -3.04 7.71 -12.03
N CYS A 214 -3.62 6.72 -11.36
CA CYS A 214 -4.08 5.47 -11.98
C CYS A 214 -5.62 5.48 -12.11
N PRO A 215 -6.19 5.91 -13.25
CA PRO A 215 -7.63 6.02 -13.39
C PRO A 215 -8.29 4.66 -13.20
N GLY A 216 -9.27 4.56 -12.29
CA GLY A 216 -9.95 3.30 -11.96
C GLY A 216 -9.50 2.67 -10.63
N ALA A 217 -8.44 3.16 -10.00
CA ALA A 217 -8.06 2.74 -8.66
C ALA A 217 -9.12 3.15 -7.62
N ALA A 218 -9.50 2.21 -6.75
CA ALA A 218 -10.52 2.39 -5.72
C ALA A 218 -10.06 3.36 -4.63
N CYS A 219 -8.75 3.51 -4.41
CA CYS A 219 -8.18 4.46 -3.46
C CYS A 219 -8.52 5.93 -3.79
N TYR A 220 -8.84 6.24 -5.06
CA TYR A 220 -9.27 7.58 -5.47
C TYR A 220 -10.78 7.80 -5.37
N ARG A 221 -11.57 6.74 -5.16
CA ARG A 221 -13.00 6.89 -4.91
C ARG A 221 -13.19 7.37 -3.48
N ALA A 222 -13.07 8.68 -3.29
CA ALA A 222 -13.76 9.38 -2.21
C ALA A 222 -15.26 9.20 -2.43
N THR A 223 -15.80 8.05 -2.04
CA THR A 223 -17.23 7.88 -1.93
C THR A 223 -17.67 8.91 -0.88
N ARG A 224 -18.72 9.70 -1.16
CA ARG A 224 -19.26 10.72 -0.25
C ARG A 224 -19.72 10.18 1.13
N SER A 225 -19.51 8.89 1.37
CA SER A 225 -19.78 8.10 2.57
C SER A 225 -18.69 7.03 2.85
N ALA A 226 -17.53 7.07 2.17
CA ALA A 226 -16.41 6.13 2.35
C ALA A 226 -15.19 6.75 3.05
N THR A 227 -15.42 7.71 3.93
CA THR A 227 -14.46 8.04 4.99
C THR A 227 -14.33 6.94 6.04
N VAL A 228 -14.97 5.79 5.80
CA VAL A 228 -14.94 4.60 6.62
C VAL A 228 -14.55 3.46 5.67
N LEU A 229 -13.28 3.06 5.68
CA LEU A 229 -13.02 1.63 5.50
C LEU A 229 -13.84 0.96 6.61
N PRO A 230 -14.77 0.03 6.29
CA PRO A 230 -15.63 -0.55 7.32
C PRO A 230 -14.75 -1.07 8.44
N CYS A 231 -14.92 -0.51 9.64
CA CYS A 231 -14.32 -1.05 10.84
C CYS A 231 -14.80 -2.51 10.96
N PRO A 232 -13.91 -3.50 10.97
CA PRO A 232 -14.32 -4.89 11.08
C PRO A 232 -14.79 -5.26 12.50
N VAL A 233 -14.55 -4.38 13.47
CA VAL A 233 -15.07 -4.49 14.82
C VAL A 233 -16.33 -3.62 14.92
N PRO A 234 -17.51 -4.19 15.22
CA PRO A 234 -18.74 -3.42 15.43
C PRO A 234 -18.61 -2.41 16.59
#